data_AF-A0AAJ3FHD6-F1
#
_entry.id   AF-A0AAJ3FHD6-F1
#
_cell.length_a   1.000
_cell.length_b   1.000
_cell.length_c   1.000
_cell.angle_alpha   90.00
_cell.angle_beta   90.00
_cell.angle_gamma   90.00
#
_symmetry.space_group_name_H-M   'P 1'
#
loop_
_entity.id
_entity.type
_entity.pdbx_description
1 polymer ?
#
loop_
_entity_poly.entity_id
_entity_poly.type
_entity_poly.pdbx_seq_one_letter_code
_entity_poly.pdbx_strand_id
1 'polypeptide(L)' 'MDQFVKQVLEEEKFSQEQKSYLLDCLEQGEEMEEVLYLAKSCLSVEQMERIKQLLSEHSQMFRCSWRKSWNKKKRDKEG' A
#
# COMPACT_ATOMS: atom_id res chain seq x y z
N MET A 1 1.92 1.90 12.04
CA MET A 1 3.37 1.65 11.89
C MET A 1 3.70 0.19 12.15
N ASP A 2 3.39 -0.39 13.32
CA ASP A 2 3.62 -1.81 13.66
C ASP A 2 3.20 -2.82 12.56
N GLN A 3 2.03 -2.63 11.96
CA GLN A 3 1.54 -3.51 10.91
C GLN A 3 2.43 -3.50 9.65
N PHE A 4 2.93 -2.33 9.26
CA PHE A 4 3.80 -2.18 8.10
C PHE A 4 5.17 -2.82 8.33
N VAL A 5 5.72 -2.62 9.53
CA VAL A 5 6.99 -3.24 9.93
C VAL A 5 6.88 -4.76 9.81
N LYS A 6 5.85 -5.38 10.40
CA LYS A 6 5.65 -6.84 10.35
C LYS A 6 5.35 -7.39 8.96
N GLN A 7 4.53 -6.70 8.17
CA GLN A 7 4.07 -7.22 6.88
C GLN A 7 5.03 -6.95 5.72
N VAL A 8 5.88 -5.93 5.84
CA VAL A 8 6.75 -5.47 4.75
C VAL A 8 8.22 -5.51 5.17
N LEU A 9 8.60 -4.89 6.29
CA LEU A 9 10.01 -4.75 6.65
C LEU A 9 10.60 -6.06 7.21
N GLU A 10 9.84 -6.81 7.99
CA GLU A 10 10.26 -8.10 8.56
C GLU A 10 10.09 -9.27 7.59
N GLU A 11 9.27 -9.13 6.55
CA GLU A 11 9.02 -10.18 5.58
C GLU A 11 10.21 -10.37 4.62
N GLU A 12 10.68 -11.61 4.49
CA GLU A 12 11.87 -11.94 3.68
C GLU A 12 11.58 -11.95 2.18
N LYS A 13 10.31 -12.14 1.79
CA LYS A 13 9.91 -12.13 0.38
C LYS A 13 10.06 -10.76 -0.29
N PHE A 14 10.13 -9.69 0.50
CA PHE A 14 10.39 -8.36 -0.05
C PHE A 14 11.89 -8.13 -0.20
N SER A 15 12.30 -7.66 -1.37
CA SER A 15 13.66 -7.17 -1.58
C SER A 15 13.89 -5.87 -0.80
N GLN A 16 15.15 -5.55 -0.53
CA GLN A 16 15.51 -4.28 0.12
C GLN A 16 15.05 -3.07 -0.70
N GLU A 17 15.08 -3.16 -2.02
CA GLU A 17 14.62 -2.11 -2.92
C GLU A 17 13.11 -1.87 -2.79
N GLN A 18 12.30 -2.94 -2.72
CA GLN A 18 10.87 -2.85 -2.47
C GLN A 18 10.57 -2.26 -1.08
N LYS A 19 11.32 -2.67 -0.05
CA LYS A 19 11.18 -2.14 1.32
C LYS A 19 11.48 -0.64 1.37
N SER A 20 12.57 -0.21 0.72
CA SER A 20 12.95 1.20 0.63
C SER A 20 11.87 2.00 -0.10
N TYR A 21 11.42 1.54 -1.26
CA TYR A 21 10.39 2.24 -2.03
C TYR A 21 9.08 2.41 -1.27
N LEU A 22 8.64 1.38 -0.53
CA LEU A 22 7.42 1.45 0.28
C LEU A 22 7.58 2.38 1.49
N LEU A 23 8.79 2.48 2.07
CA LEU A 23 9.11 3.48 3.09
C LEU A 23 9.08 4.89 2.51
N ASP A 24 9.71 5.12 1.35
CA ASP A 24 9.72 6.43 0.68
C ASP A 24 8.29 6.92 0.41
N CYS A 25 7.37 6.00 0.04
CA CYS A 25 5.95 6.33 -0.13
C CYS A 25 5.31 6.83 1.18
N LEU A 26 5.62 6.21 2.32
CA LEU A 26 5.11 6.67 3.63
C LEU A 26 5.69 8.03 4.02
N GLU A 27 6.98 8.25 3.76
CA GLU A 27 7.66 9.53 4.03
C GLU A 27 7.10 10.68 3.18
N GLN A 28 6.68 10.38 1.95
CA GLN A 28 5.99 11.31 1.05
C GLN A 28 4.54 11.63 1.48
N GLY A 29 4.02 10.97 2.53
CA GLY A 29 2.69 11.20 3.08
C GLY A 29 1.58 10.36 2.45
N GLU A 30 1.92 9.26 1.76
CA GLU A 30 0.91 8.30 1.31
C GLU A 30 0.25 7.61 2.52
N GLU A 31 -1.05 7.33 2.40
CA GLU A 31 -1.77 6.63 3.45
C GLU A 31 -1.21 5.21 3.60
N MET A 32 -0.99 4.78 4.84
CA MET A 32 -0.42 3.46 5.13
C MET A 32 -1.21 2.31 4.49
N GLU A 33 -2.52 2.51 4.30
CA GLU A 33 -3.42 1.55 3.66
C GLU A 33 -3.16 1.41 2.15
N GLU A 34 -2.85 2.52 1.47
CA GLU A 34 -2.49 2.53 0.05
C GLU A 34 -1.12 1.88 -0.15
N VAL A 35 -0.15 2.20 0.71
CA VAL A 35 1.18 1.59 0.68
C VAL A 35 1.11 0.09 0.93
N LEU A 36 0.35 -0.36 1.93
CA LEU A 36 0.16 -1.80 2.22
C LEU A 36 -0.58 -2.54 1.11
N TYR A 37 -1.45 -1.87 0.35
CA TYR A 37 -2.06 -2.49 -0.81
C TYR A 37 -1.06 -2.70 -1.95
N LEU A 38 -0.22 -1.69 -2.20
CA LEU A 38 0.84 -1.72 -3.19
C LEU A 38 1.92 -2.77 -2.86
N ALA A 39 2.15 -3.00 -1.56
CA ALA A 39 3.11 -3.97 -1.03
C ALA A 39 2.75 -5.42 -1.41
N LYS A 40 3.19 -5.84 -2.59
CA LYS A 40 3.14 -7.22 -3.08
C LYS A 40 4.55 -7.66 -3.45
N SER A 41 5.06 -8.67 -2.75
CA SER A 41 6.44 -9.16 -2.96
C SER A 41 6.70 -9.69 -4.37
N CYS A 42 5.65 -10.07 -5.10
CA CYS A 42 5.73 -10.52 -6.50
C CYS A 42 5.86 -9.37 -7.53
N LEU A 43 5.76 -8.11 -7.10
CA LEU A 43 5.85 -6.95 -8.00
C LEU A 43 7.22 -6.30 -7.91
N SER A 44 7.83 -5.92 -9.03
CA SER A 44 9.00 -5.04 -9.01
C SER A 44 8.62 -3.62 -8.56
N VAL A 45 9.62 -2.83 -8.14
CA VAL A 45 9.41 -1.41 -7.80
C VAL A 45 8.79 -0.63 -8.97
N GLU A 46 9.26 -0.88 -10.19
CA GLU A 46 8.69 -0.26 -11.39
C GLU A 46 7.21 -0.63 -11.61
N GLN A 47 6.82 -1.87 -11.32
CA GLN A 47 5.41 -2.30 -11.40
C GLN A 47 4.58 -1.63 -10.30
N MET A 48 5.12 -1.51 -9.09
CA MET A 48 4.48 -0.79 -7.98
C MET A 48 4.26 0.68 -8.34
N GLU A 49 5.25 1.36 -8.93
CA GLU A 49 5.12 2.75 -9.40
C GLU A 49 4.04 2.91 -10.47
N ARG A 50 4.03 2.04 -11.48
CA ARG A 50 3.00 2.09 -12.53
C ARG A 50 1.61 1.87 -11.96
N ILE A 51 1.45 0.94 -11.01
CA ILE A 51 0.18 0.72 -10.32
C ILE A 51 -0.21 1.96 -9.51
N LYS A 52 0.73 2.57 -8.77
CA LYS A 52 0.49 3.81 -8.01
C LYS A 52 0.02 4.94 -8.93
N GLN A 53 0.64 5.10 -10.10
CA GLN A 53 0.23 6.07 -11.12
C GLN A 53 -1.17 5.80 -11.65
N LEU A 54 -1.49 4.55 -12.04
CA LEU A 54 -2.83 4.18 -12.50
C LEU A 54 -3.92 4.44 -11.45
N LEU A 55 -3.62 4.15 -10.17
CA LEU A 55 -4.52 4.44 -9.05
C LEU A 55 -4.73 5.95 -8.85
N SER A 56 -3.69 6.75 -9.10
CA SER A 56 -3.74 8.22 -9.02
C SER A 56 -4.45 8.85 -10.23
N GLU A 57 -4.32 8.29 -11.44
CA GLU A 57 -4.96 8.80 -12.65
C GLU A 57 -6.47 8.50 -12.68
N HIS A 58 -6.89 7.34 -12.16
CA HIS A 58 -8.31 6.96 -12.06
C HIS A 58 -9.04 7.53 -10.81
N SER A 59 -8.42 8.48 -10.11
CA SER A 59 -8.62 8.76 -8.68
C SER A 59 -9.98 9.35 -8.25
N GLN A 60 -10.80 10.00 -9.09
CA GLN A 60 -12.06 10.55 -8.55
C GLN A 60 -13.06 9.47 -8.09
N MET A 61 -13.16 8.34 -8.81
CA MET A 61 -14.00 7.22 -8.38
C MET A 61 -13.23 6.22 -7.51
N PHE A 62 -11.95 5.99 -7.82
CA PHE A 62 -11.18 4.95 -7.15
C PHE A 62 -10.86 5.32 -5.70
N ARG A 63 -10.33 6.53 -5.40
CA ARG A 63 -10.02 6.93 -4.01
C ARG A 63 -11.25 6.95 -3.09
N CYS A 64 -12.43 7.29 -3.61
CA CYS A 64 -13.68 7.31 -2.85
C CYS A 64 -14.26 5.90 -2.62
N SER A 65 -14.23 5.04 -3.64
CA SER A 65 -14.67 3.64 -3.53
C SER A 65 -13.72 2.82 -2.65
N TRP A 66 -12.42 3.06 -2.78
CA TRP A 66 -11.35 2.45 -1.98
C TRP A 66 -11.47 2.76 -0.50
N ARG A 67 -11.57 4.06 -0.15
CA ARG A 67 -11.80 4.45 1.25
C ARG A 67 -13.06 3.80 1.83
N LYS A 68 -14.15 3.67 1.06
CA LYS A 68 -15.39 3.04 1.53
C LYS A 68 -15.26 1.53 1.76
N SER A 69 -14.61 0.83 0.83
CA SER A 69 -14.42 -0.63 0.91
C SER A 69 -13.53 -1.02 2.09
N TRP A 70 -12.44 -0.27 2.33
CA TRP A 70 -11.55 -0.55 3.45
C TRP A 70 -12.14 -0.15 4.81
N ASN A 71 -12.85 0.98 4.92
CA ASN A 71 -13.59 1.34 6.14
C ASN A 71 -14.71 0.35 6.47
N LYS A 72 -15.23 -0.37 5.48
CA LYS A 72 -16.12 -1.51 5.72
C LYS A 72 -15.35 -2.70 6.30
N LYS A 73 -14.23 -3.06 5.68
CA LYS A 73 -13.37 -4.17 6.13
C LYS A 73 -12.74 -3.98 7.51
N LYS A 74 -12.45 -2.74 7.94
CA LYS A 74 -12.05 -2.44 9.33
C LYS A 74 -13.20 -2.65 10.32
N ARG A 75 -14.40 -2.17 9.99
CA ARG A 75 -15.60 -2.36 10.84
C ARG A 75 -15.98 -3.82 11.01
N ASP A 76 -15.79 -4.64 9.98
CA ASP A 76 -16.06 -6.09 10.04
C ASP A 76 -14.99 -6.89 10.82
N LYS A 77 -13.86 -6.27 11.21
CA LYS A 77 -12.78 -6.92 11.98
C LYS A 77 -12.75 -6.52 13.47
N GLU A 78 -13.49 -5.49 13.85
CA GLU A 78 -13.57 -4.97 15.23
C GLU A 78 -14.90 -5.35 15.93
N GLY A 79 -15.78 -6.10 15.28
CA GLY A 79 -17.01 -6.68 15.86
C GLY A 79 -16.91 -8.19 16.00
#